data_AF-A0A6B3P1E2-F1
#
_entry.id   AF-A0A6B3P1E2-F1
#
_cell.length_a   1.000
_cell.length_b   1.000
_cell.length_c   1.000
_cell.angle_alpha   90.00
_cell.angle_beta   90.00
_cell.angle_gamma   90.00
#
_symmetry.space_group_name_H-M   'P 1'
#
loop_
_entity.id
_entity.type
_entity.pdbx_description
1 polymer ?
#
loop_
_entity_poly.entity_id
_entity_poly.type
_entity_poly.pdbx_seq_one_letter_code
_entity_poly.pdbx_strand_id
1 'polypeptide(L)'
;MRTLVIEPLTKEAFAPFGDVIETDGSDHFMINNGSTMRFHKLATVETAQPEDHAIISIFRADAQDMPLTVRMLERHPLGSQAFIPLLGNPFLIVVAPVGDAPVSGLVRAFVSNGRQGINYHRGVWHHPVLTIEKRDDFLVVDRSGSGNNCDEHFFNEDEQLILAPHQ
;
A
#
# COMPACT_ATOMS: atom_id res chain seq x y z
N MET A 1 10.87 -19.90 8.33
CA MET A 1 10.20 -18.61 8.11
C MET A 1 11.12 -17.47 8.49
N ARG A 2 11.36 -16.52 7.57
CA ARG A 2 12.18 -15.32 7.81
C ARG A 2 11.33 -14.24 8.49
N THR A 3 11.86 -13.59 9.52
CA THR A 3 11.22 -12.40 10.12
C THR A 3 11.50 -11.17 9.25
N LEU A 4 10.45 -10.44 8.90
CA LEU A 4 10.56 -9.19 8.15
C LEU A 4 11.12 -8.08 9.04
N VAL A 5 12.10 -7.35 8.51
CA VAL A 5 12.54 -6.08 9.09
C VAL A 5 11.51 -5.02 8.69
N ILE A 6 10.96 -4.33 9.68
CA ILE A 6 9.99 -3.25 9.46
C ILE A 6 10.75 -1.94 9.34
N GLU A 7 10.67 -1.30 8.18
CA GLU A 7 11.37 -0.06 7.90
C GLU A 7 10.46 1.17 7.98
N PRO A 8 10.98 2.34 8.35
CA PRO A 8 10.26 3.58 8.15
C PRO A 8 9.90 3.74 6.66
N LEU A 9 8.65 4.09 6.38
CA LEU A 9 8.24 4.39 5.01
C LEU A 9 8.88 5.69 4.52
N THR A 10 9.58 5.62 3.38
CA THR A 10 10.10 6.79 2.65
C THR A 10 9.82 6.64 1.16
N LYS A 11 9.78 7.76 0.44
CA LYS A 11 9.61 7.76 -1.03
C LYS A 11 10.67 6.92 -1.73
N GLU A 12 11.93 7.07 -1.33
CA GLU A 12 13.08 6.41 -1.96
C GLU A 12 13.04 4.90 -1.76
N ALA A 13 12.71 4.44 -0.54
CA ALA A 13 12.65 3.02 -0.23
C ALA A 13 11.41 2.34 -0.82
N PHE A 14 10.32 3.10 -1.01
CA PHE A 14 9.06 2.59 -1.55
C PHE A 14 8.93 2.69 -3.07
N ALA A 15 9.78 3.48 -3.74
CA ALA A 15 9.75 3.73 -5.19
C ALA A 15 9.62 2.47 -6.09
N PRO A 16 10.20 1.30 -5.76
CA PRO A 16 10.00 0.08 -6.56
C PRO A 16 8.59 -0.52 -6.50
N PHE A 17 7.79 -0.13 -5.51
CA PHE A 17 6.46 -0.69 -5.22
C PHE A 17 5.34 0.33 -5.45
N GLY A 18 5.67 1.62 -5.46
CA GLY A 18 4.71 2.65 -5.72
C GLY A 18 5.12 4.03 -5.24
N ASP A 19 4.10 4.83 -4.93
CA ASP A 19 4.27 6.21 -4.47
C ASP A 19 3.91 6.34 -2.98
N VAL A 20 4.62 7.21 -2.27
CA VAL A 20 4.22 7.65 -0.92
C VAL A 20 3.46 8.97 -1.04
N ILE A 21 2.22 8.97 -0.56
CA ILE A 21 1.32 10.14 -0.55
C ILE A 21 1.53 10.89 0.75
N GLU A 22 2.42 11.88 0.72
CA GLU A 22 2.71 12.74 1.88
C GLU A 22 3.12 14.15 1.45
N THR A 23 3.10 15.09 2.40
CA THR A 23 3.53 16.48 2.17
C THR A 23 5.01 16.69 2.51
N ASP A 24 5.55 15.93 3.47
CA ASP A 24 6.94 16.03 3.91
C ASP A 24 7.89 15.72 2.74
N GLY A 25 8.78 16.65 2.40
CA GLY A 25 9.73 16.51 1.29
C GLY A 25 9.11 16.50 -0.11
N SER A 26 7.81 16.80 -0.25
CA SER A 26 7.13 16.84 -1.54
C SER A 26 7.08 18.24 -2.13
N ASP A 27 7.29 18.35 -3.44
CA ASP A 27 7.12 19.59 -4.17
C ASP A 27 5.67 20.08 -4.10
N HIS A 28 5.51 21.40 -4.06
CA HIS A 28 4.21 22.04 -4.11
C HIS A 28 4.30 23.38 -4.83
N PHE A 29 3.14 23.89 -5.23
CA PHE A 29 2.99 25.26 -5.68
C PHE A 29 1.77 25.90 -5.04
N MET A 30 1.81 27.23 -4.94
CA MET A 30 0.72 28.01 -4.38
C MET A 30 -0.42 28.15 -5.38
N ILE A 31 -1.64 27.96 -4.92
CA ILE A 31 -2.89 28.26 -5.64
C ILE A 31 -3.74 29.24 -4.83
N ASN A 32 -4.88 29.67 -5.37
CA ASN A 32 -5.83 30.54 -4.69
C ASN A 32 -5.19 31.82 -4.13
N ASN A 33 -4.41 32.54 -4.96
CA ASN A 33 -3.71 33.76 -4.55
C ASN A 33 -2.77 33.58 -3.35
N GLY A 34 -2.14 32.42 -3.21
CA GLY A 34 -1.18 32.17 -2.14
C GLY A 34 -1.80 31.64 -0.84
N SER A 35 -3.10 31.31 -0.81
CA SER A 35 -3.74 30.81 0.42
C SER A 35 -3.65 29.29 0.59
N THR A 36 -3.20 28.55 -0.43
CA THR A 36 -3.20 27.08 -0.40
C THR A 36 -1.98 26.51 -1.09
N MET A 37 -1.29 25.60 -0.42
CA MET A 37 -0.21 24.79 -0.98
C MET A 37 -0.81 23.55 -1.65
N ARG A 38 -0.64 23.40 -2.97
CA ARG A 38 -1.02 22.19 -3.69
C ARG A 38 0.20 21.29 -3.84
N PHE A 39 0.24 20.24 -3.01
CA PHE A 39 1.17 19.12 -3.19
C PHE A 39 0.69 18.28 -4.37
N HIS A 40 1.30 18.52 -5.53
CA HIS A 40 0.70 18.14 -6.80
C HIS A 40 1.07 16.71 -7.18
N LYS A 41 0.06 15.92 -7.58
CA LYS A 41 0.22 14.61 -8.22
C LYS A 41 1.17 13.69 -7.43
N LEU A 42 0.95 13.60 -6.12
CA LEU A 42 1.71 12.70 -5.23
C LEU A 42 1.59 11.23 -5.63
N ALA A 43 0.49 10.87 -6.31
CA ALA A 43 0.28 9.59 -6.97
C ALA A 43 -0.54 9.81 -8.24
N THR A 44 -0.58 8.79 -9.11
CA THR A 44 -1.46 8.74 -10.28
C THR A 44 -2.23 7.43 -10.25
N VAL A 45 -3.55 7.49 -10.41
CA VAL A 45 -4.36 6.28 -10.51
C VAL A 45 -4.17 5.66 -11.90
N GLU A 46 -3.74 4.41 -11.93
CA GLU A 46 -3.53 3.65 -13.16
C GLU A 46 -4.74 2.75 -13.40
N THR A 47 -5.23 2.71 -14.64
CA THR A 47 -6.27 1.78 -15.10
C THR A 47 -5.82 1.05 -16.35
N ALA A 48 -6.42 -0.10 -16.67
CA ALA A 48 -5.99 -0.94 -17.77
C ALA A 48 -6.74 -0.65 -19.07
N GLN A 49 -8.00 -0.27 -18.98
CA GLN A 49 -8.87 -0.03 -20.13
C GLN A 49 -9.48 1.38 -20.11
N PRO A 50 -9.81 1.97 -21.26
CA PRO A 50 -10.46 3.29 -21.35
C PRO A 50 -11.80 3.38 -20.61
N GLU A 51 -12.54 2.27 -20.52
CA GLU A 51 -13.84 2.17 -19.82
C GLU A 51 -13.70 1.97 -18.31
N ASP A 52 -12.48 1.79 -17.80
CA ASP A 52 -12.24 1.69 -16.38
C ASP A 52 -12.45 3.04 -15.70
N HIS A 53 -12.91 3.00 -14.45
CA HIS A 53 -13.11 4.18 -13.63
C HIS A 53 -12.24 4.12 -12.38
N ALA A 54 -11.58 5.24 -12.07
CA ALA A 54 -11.05 5.47 -10.74
C ALA A 54 -12.21 5.71 -9.78
N ILE A 55 -12.29 4.94 -8.71
CA ILE A 55 -13.35 5.05 -7.70
C ILE A 55 -12.76 5.44 -6.34
N ILE A 56 -13.62 5.89 -5.43
CA ILE A 56 -13.25 6.29 -4.07
C ILE A 56 -14.12 5.53 -3.10
N SER A 57 -13.50 4.85 -2.15
CA SER A 57 -14.14 4.05 -1.11
C SER A 57 -13.55 4.38 0.26
N ILE A 58 -14.21 3.93 1.32
CA ILE A 58 -13.64 3.90 2.67
C ILE A 58 -13.55 2.47 3.12
N PHE A 59 -12.36 2.03 3.51
CA PHE A 59 -12.15 0.75 4.18
C PHE A 59 -12.12 1.00 5.68
N ARG A 60 -12.83 0.15 6.42
CA ARG A 60 -12.77 0.06 7.87
C ARG A 60 -12.25 -1.32 8.22
N ALA A 61 -11.01 -1.39 8.66
CA ALA A 61 -10.32 -2.65 8.90
C ALA A 61 -10.09 -2.86 10.40
N ASP A 62 -10.25 -4.09 10.88
CA ASP A 62 -9.88 -4.51 12.22
C ASP A 62 -8.45 -5.11 12.22
N ALA A 63 -7.72 -4.96 13.32
CA ALA A 63 -6.37 -5.47 13.46
C ALA A 63 -6.28 -6.99 13.34
N GLN A 64 -5.15 -7.46 12.82
CA GLN A 64 -4.77 -8.87 12.85
C GLN A 64 -3.93 -9.16 14.09
N ASP A 65 -3.98 -10.40 14.58
CA ASP A 65 -3.12 -10.84 15.68
C ASP A 65 -1.65 -10.82 15.25
N MET A 66 -0.79 -10.31 16.14
CA MET A 66 0.66 -10.20 15.95
C MET A 66 1.42 -11.10 16.94
N PRO A 67 2.52 -11.76 16.53
CA PRO A 67 3.13 -11.71 15.21
C PRO A 67 2.30 -12.42 14.14
N LEU A 68 2.19 -11.79 12.97
CA LEU A 68 1.43 -12.32 11.84
C LEU A 68 2.31 -13.23 10.98
N THR A 69 1.82 -14.42 10.65
CA THR A 69 2.39 -15.24 9.59
C THR A 69 1.87 -14.76 8.23
N VAL A 70 2.74 -14.11 7.47
CA VAL A 70 2.45 -13.67 6.10
C VAL A 70 2.53 -14.90 5.18
N ARG A 71 1.35 -15.42 4.85
CA ARG A 71 1.17 -16.63 4.03
C ARG A 71 0.73 -16.35 2.60
N MET A 72 0.32 -15.13 2.30
CA MET A 72 -0.12 -14.74 0.96
C MET A 72 0.16 -13.27 0.70
N LEU A 73 0.21 -12.92 -0.58
CA LEU A 73 0.11 -11.55 -1.06
C LEU A 73 -0.91 -11.53 -2.21
N GLU A 74 -1.50 -10.37 -2.45
CA GLU A 74 -2.35 -10.09 -3.60
C GLU A 74 -1.70 -9.05 -4.52
N ARG A 75 -2.19 -8.97 -5.76
CA ARG A 75 -1.88 -7.87 -6.67
C ARG A 75 -3.10 -7.48 -7.49
N HIS A 76 -3.09 -6.25 -7.98
CA HIS A 76 -4.10 -5.74 -8.90
C HIS A 76 -3.50 -5.57 -10.31
N PRO A 77 -3.65 -6.57 -11.22
CA PRO A 77 -3.00 -6.56 -12.52
C PRO A 77 -3.60 -5.56 -13.52
N LEU A 78 -4.73 -4.92 -13.21
CA LEU A 78 -5.46 -3.98 -14.08
C LEU A 78 -5.55 -2.55 -13.52
N GLY A 79 -4.99 -2.27 -12.34
CA GLY A 79 -4.94 -0.89 -11.84
C GLY A 79 -4.09 -0.73 -10.60
N SER A 80 -3.83 0.52 -10.25
CA SER A 80 -3.19 0.88 -8.98
C SER A 80 -4.23 0.87 -7.85
N GLN A 81 -3.75 0.81 -6.60
CA GLN A 81 -4.60 0.92 -5.42
C GLN A 81 -3.90 1.76 -4.35
N ALA A 82 -4.58 2.79 -3.88
CA ALA A 82 -4.06 3.70 -2.87
C ALA A 82 -4.81 3.55 -1.53
N PHE A 83 -4.06 3.66 -0.43
CA PHE A 83 -4.56 3.72 0.93
C PHE A 83 -4.04 4.99 1.60
N ILE A 84 -4.95 5.83 2.11
CA ILE A 84 -4.61 7.04 2.84
C ILE A 84 -5.28 6.97 4.23
N PRO A 85 -4.52 7.04 5.33
CA PRO A 85 -5.09 6.95 6.67
C PRO A 85 -5.98 8.18 6.94
N LEU A 86 -7.24 7.95 7.30
CA LEU A 86 -8.19 9.04 7.61
C LEU A 86 -8.07 9.54 9.04
N LEU A 87 -7.56 8.71 9.95
CA LEU A 87 -7.49 9.00 11.38
C LEU A 87 -6.10 9.42 11.85
N GLY A 88 -5.11 9.45 10.95
CA GLY A 88 -3.73 9.84 11.28
C GLY A 88 -2.94 8.75 12.02
N ASN A 89 -3.42 7.51 12.04
CA ASN A 89 -2.77 6.40 12.71
C ASN A 89 -1.68 5.76 11.83
N PRO A 90 -0.51 5.39 12.39
CA PRO A 90 0.45 4.50 11.75
C PRO A 90 -0.18 3.17 11.34
N PHE A 91 0.28 2.61 10.22
CA PHE A 91 -0.12 1.28 9.75
C PHE A 91 1.05 0.54 9.10
N LEU A 92 0.94 -0.78 9.02
CA LEU A 92 1.96 -1.65 8.44
C LEU A 92 1.66 -1.93 6.97
N ILE A 93 2.72 -2.07 6.19
CA ILE A 93 2.67 -2.33 4.75
C ILE A 93 3.61 -3.49 4.47
N VAL A 94 3.15 -4.49 3.72
CA VAL A 94 4.01 -5.59 3.25
C VAL A 94 3.87 -5.68 1.74
N VAL A 95 5.00 -5.67 1.04
CA VAL A 95 5.07 -5.61 -0.43
C VAL A 95 6.15 -6.53 -1.00
N ALA A 96 5.98 -6.91 -2.26
CA ALA A 96 7.01 -7.54 -3.08
C ALA A 96 7.02 -6.95 -4.50
N PRO A 97 8.17 -7.00 -5.21
CA PRO A 97 8.27 -6.49 -6.57
C PRO A 97 7.31 -7.21 -7.54
N VAL A 98 6.99 -6.55 -8.66
CA VAL A 98 6.20 -7.14 -9.74
C VAL A 98 6.85 -8.44 -10.27
N GLY A 99 6.02 -9.39 -10.66
CA GLY A 99 6.43 -10.68 -11.22
C GLY A 99 5.26 -11.65 -11.28
N ASP A 100 5.42 -12.79 -11.96
CA ASP A 100 4.36 -13.81 -12.10
C ASP A 100 3.88 -14.35 -10.75
N ALA A 101 4.79 -14.44 -9.78
CA ALA A 101 4.55 -14.77 -8.39
C ALA A 101 5.42 -13.88 -7.48
N PRO A 102 5.01 -13.58 -6.24
CA PRO A 102 5.85 -12.86 -5.30
C PRO A 102 7.03 -13.72 -4.85
N VAL A 103 8.23 -13.16 -4.86
CA VAL A 103 9.43 -13.86 -4.39
C VAL A 103 9.61 -13.58 -2.90
N SER A 104 9.48 -14.61 -2.05
CA SER A 104 9.56 -14.49 -0.58
C SER A 104 10.81 -13.75 -0.08
N GLY A 105 11.96 -13.98 -0.71
CA GLY A 105 13.23 -13.31 -0.38
C GLY A 105 13.26 -11.81 -0.70
N LEU A 106 12.35 -11.31 -1.53
CA LEU A 106 12.23 -9.91 -1.91
C LEU A 106 11.09 -9.18 -1.20
N VAL A 107 10.34 -9.87 -0.33
CA VAL A 107 9.27 -9.25 0.45
C VAL A 107 9.87 -8.28 1.47
N ARG A 108 9.27 -7.09 1.52
CA ARG A 108 9.66 -5.99 2.40
C ARG A 108 8.49 -5.55 3.27
N ALA A 109 8.79 -5.01 4.45
CA ALA A 109 7.79 -4.45 5.35
C ALA A 109 8.13 -2.99 5.68
N PHE A 110 7.10 -2.15 5.68
CA PHE A 110 7.21 -0.74 6.04
C PHE A 110 6.20 -0.39 7.15
N VAL A 111 6.49 0.69 7.85
CA VAL A 111 5.55 1.36 8.76
C VAL A 111 5.36 2.81 8.33
N SER A 112 4.10 3.19 8.07
CA SER A 112 3.71 4.58 7.85
C SER A 112 3.77 5.36 9.16
N ASN A 113 4.15 6.64 9.11
CA ASN A 113 4.13 7.53 10.28
C ASN A 113 2.72 8.10 10.62
N GLY A 114 1.67 7.64 9.93
CA GLY A 114 0.28 8.07 10.10
C GLY A 114 -0.10 9.31 9.30
N ARG A 115 0.87 10.08 8.78
CA ARG A 115 0.68 11.20 7.84
C ARG A 115 1.03 10.83 6.40
N GLN A 116 1.32 9.56 6.17
CA GLN A 116 1.70 8.99 4.88
C GLN A 116 0.62 8.02 4.40
N GLY A 117 0.07 8.27 3.23
CA GLY A 117 -0.61 7.25 2.43
C GLY A 117 0.37 6.59 1.46
N ILE A 118 -0.12 5.58 0.76
CA ILE A 118 0.62 4.86 -0.29
C ILE A 118 -0.28 4.62 -1.50
N ASN A 119 0.33 4.53 -2.67
CA ASN A 119 -0.29 4.05 -3.91
C ASN A 119 0.55 2.88 -4.43
N TYR A 120 0.04 1.65 -4.34
CA TYR A 120 0.67 0.51 -4.99
C TYR A 120 0.55 0.67 -6.50
N HIS A 121 1.68 0.62 -7.22
CA HIS A 121 1.63 0.60 -8.69
C HIS A 121 0.95 -0.68 -9.19
N ARG A 122 0.38 -0.60 -10.39
CA ARG A 122 -0.31 -1.73 -11.02
C ARG A 122 0.56 -2.98 -11.06
N GLY A 123 0.02 -4.10 -10.57
CA GLY A 123 0.68 -5.42 -10.58
C GLY A 123 1.70 -5.66 -9.46
N VAL A 124 1.94 -4.68 -8.58
CA VAL A 124 2.79 -4.85 -7.39
C VAL A 124 2.10 -5.78 -6.39
N TRP A 125 2.86 -6.73 -5.87
CA TRP A 125 2.38 -7.64 -4.84
C TRP A 125 2.37 -6.92 -3.48
N HIS A 126 1.28 -7.05 -2.75
CA HIS A 126 1.10 -6.45 -1.43
C HIS A 126 0.19 -7.31 -0.56
N HIS A 127 0.26 -7.12 0.74
CA HIS A 127 -0.67 -7.78 1.67
C HIS A 127 -1.95 -6.94 1.80
N PRO A 128 -3.12 -7.56 2.06
CA PRO A 128 -4.29 -6.84 2.55
C PRO A 128 -3.95 -5.88 3.70
N VAL A 129 -4.68 -4.76 3.82
CA VAL A 129 -4.39 -3.69 4.79
C VAL A 129 -4.12 -4.23 6.21
N LEU A 130 -3.04 -3.76 6.84
CA LEU A 130 -2.59 -4.18 8.17
C LEU A 130 -2.59 -3.00 9.14
N THR A 131 -3.63 -2.91 9.97
CA THR A 131 -3.74 -1.85 10.98
C THR A 131 -2.88 -2.17 12.20
N ILE A 132 -2.38 -1.13 12.89
CA ILE A 132 -1.76 -1.24 14.22
C ILE A 132 -2.83 -1.06 15.30
N GLU A 133 -3.68 -0.04 15.13
CA GLU A 133 -4.83 0.16 15.99
C GLU A 133 -5.85 -0.97 15.81
N LYS A 134 -6.62 -1.26 16.87
CA LYS A 134 -7.65 -2.32 16.87
C LYS A 134 -8.62 -2.20 15.68
N ARG A 135 -8.89 -0.97 15.26
CA ARG A 135 -9.66 -0.66 14.06
C ARG A 135 -9.18 0.67 13.50
N ASP A 136 -9.12 0.79 12.18
CA ASP A 136 -8.73 2.01 11.49
C ASP A 136 -9.51 2.22 10.19
N ASP A 137 -9.58 3.48 9.75
CA ASP A 137 -10.31 3.90 8.55
C ASP A 137 -9.34 4.44 7.48
N PHE A 138 -9.45 3.95 6.25
CA PHE A 138 -8.63 4.35 5.11
C PHE A 138 -9.50 4.88 3.99
N LEU A 139 -9.11 6.02 3.41
CA LEU A 139 -9.57 6.40 2.08
C LEU A 139 -8.89 5.50 1.07
N VAL A 140 -9.67 4.82 0.25
CA VAL A 140 -9.17 3.92 -0.80
C VAL A 140 -9.51 4.51 -2.16
N VAL A 141 -8.51 4.57 -3.04
CA VAL A 141 -8.69 4.98 -4.43
C VAL A 141 -8.10 3.90 -5.33
N ASP A 142 -8.95 3.29 -6.14
CA ASP A 142 -8.54 2.20 -7.02
C ASP A 142 -9.40 2.12 -8.28
N ARG A 143 -9.14 1.08 -9.08
CA ARG A 143 -9.77 0.83 -10.37
C ARG A 143 -11.03 -0.03 -10.20
N SER A 144 -12.15 0.45 -10.76
CA SER A 144 -13.35 -0.33 -11.04
C SER A 144 -13.52 -0.53 -12.53
N GLY A 145 -13.74 -1.78 -12.95
CA GLY A 145 -13.95 -2.13 -14.35
C GLY A 145 -14.16 -3.64 -14.54
N SER A 146 -14.37 -4.08 -15.78
CA SER A 146 -14.57 -5.50 -16.10
C SER A 146 -13.27 -6.32 -16.00
N GLY A 147 -13.36 -7.66 -16.02
CA GLY A 147 -12.20 -8.55 -15.96
C GLY A 147 -11.67 -8.81 -14.53
N ASN A 148 -10.66 -9.68 -14.42
CA ASN A 148 -10.07 -10.01 -13.13
C ASN A 148 -8.97 -8.99 -12.76
N ASN A 149 -9.18 -8.27 -11.67
CA ASN A 149 -8.22 -7.32 -11.11
C ASN A 149 -7.72 -7.74 -9.73
N CYS A 150 -7.83 -9.00 -9.31
CA CYS A 150 -7.21 -9.45 -8.06
C CYS A 150 -6.64 -10.86 -8.23
N ASP A 151 -5.32 -10.96 -8.15
CA ASP A 151 -4.62 -12.24 -8.09
C ASP A 151 -4.13 -12.44 -6.65
N GLU A 152 -4.51 -13.56 -6.02
CA GLU A 152 -3.98 -13.97 -4.72
C GLU A 152 -2.95 -15.09 -4.90
N HIS A 153 -1.78 -14.97 -4.27
CA HIS A 153 -0.75 -15.99 -4.28
C HIS A 153 -0.41 -16.43 -2.85
N PHE A 154 -0.56 -17.73 -2.58
CA PHE A 154 -0.23 -18.35 -1.30
C PHE A 154 1.17 -18.97 -1.35
N PHE A 155 2.01 -18.62 -0.37
CA PHE A 155 3.35 -19.16 -0.22
C PHE A 155 3.33 -20.62 0.27
N ASN A 156 4.31 -21.40 -0.17
CA ASN A 156 4.61 -22.68 0.47
C ASN A 156 5.12 -22.47 1.90
N GLU A 157 5.05 -23.50 2.75
CA GLU A 157 5.38 -23.40 4.18
C GLU A 157 6.82 -22.86 4.44
N ASP A 158 7.77 -23.23 3.59
CA ASP A 158 9.17 -22.79 3.64
C ASP A 158 9.38 -21.34 3.14
N GLU A 159 8.43 -20.81 2.39
CA GLU A 159 8.43 -19.44 1.84
C GLU A 159 7.69 -18.43 2.74
N GLN A 160 6.97 -18.90 3.75
CA GLN A 160 6.22 -18.01 4.66
C GLN A 160 7.15 -17.12 5.51
N LEU A 161 6.60 -15.95 5.88
CA LEU A 161 7.32 -14.88 6.55
C LEU A 161 6.63 -14.51 7.86
N ILE A 162 7.39 -13.93 8.79
CA ILE A 162 6.86 -13.44 10.07
C ILE A 162 6.92 -11.91 10.09
N LEU A 163 5.79 -11.27 10.41
CA LEU A 163 5.70 -9.85 10.71
C LEU A 163 5.50 -9.67 12.22
N ALA A 164 6.52 -9.15 12.91
CA ALA A 164 6.53 -9.05 14.37
C ALA A 164 6.91 -7.62 14.83
N PRO A 165 5.95 -6.69 14.96
CA PRO A 165 6.22 -5.28 15.28
C PRO A 165 6.63 -5.00 16.74
N HIS A 166 6.61 -6.00 17.62
CA HIS A 166 6.89 -5.86 19.06
C HIS A 166 8.13 -6.65 19.53
N GLN A 167 8.98 -7.07 18.60
CA GLN A 167 10.25 -7.73 18.90
C GLN A 167 11.42 -6.76 18.91
#